data_AF-A0A1J5QZ53-F1
#
_entry.id   AF-A0A1J5QZ53-F1
#
_cell.length_a   1.000
_cell.length_b   1.000
_cell.length_c   1.000
_cell.angle_alpha   90.00
_cell.angle_beta   90.00
_cell.angle_gamma   90.00
#
_symmetry.space_group_name_H-M   'P 1'
#
loop_
_entity.id
_entity.type
_entity.pdbx_description
1 polymer ?
#
loop_
_entity_poly.entity_id
_entity_poly.type
_entity_poly.pdbx_seq_one_letter_code
_entity_poly.pdbx_strand_id
1 'polypeptide(L)'
;MKRKFIASFVLSLACLALSACSPSDPLKKTVHADSQVDFDMWRGDVGYDLTPKQWKDFDEAVQELKLAIQIDHTASGGAGVDATMLQEIDGKTVGAVIRMGLEQELKRVTSVLDEAEDHVRENSRLRTEPGDQASADRLAEIRAQQARMLAQAKADYARVVALLKIYEGPNWTPPARH
;
A
#
# COMPACT_ATOMS: atom_id res chain seq x y z
N MET A 1 61.37 -6.23 24.84
CA MET A 1 60.49 -5.59 23.84
C MET A 1 59.39 -6.53 23.29
N LYS A 2 58.65 -7.29 24.12
CA LYS A 2 57.58 -8.20 23.62
C LYS A 2 56.22 -8.11 24.35
N ARG A 3 56.08 -7.23 25.35
CA ARG A 3 54.86 -7.14 26.19
C ARG A 3 53.88 -6.02 25.80
N LYS A 4 54.24 -5.12 24.88
CA LYS A 4 53.37 -3.99 24.46
C LYS A 4 52.40 -4.33 23.31
N PHE A 5 52.57 -5.47 22.63
CA PHE A 5 51.74 -5.84 21.47
C PHE A 5 50.43 -6.56 21.82
N ILE A 6 50.31 -7.14 23.02
CA ILE A 6 49.14 -7.94 23.40
C ILE A 6 47.97 -7.04 23.87
N ALA A 7 48.26 -5.86 24.43
CA ALA A 7 47.23 -4.96 24.95
C ALA A 7 46.36 -4.30 23.86
N SER A 8 46.89 -4.08 22.65
CA SER A 8 46.12 -3.48 21.56
C SER A 8 45.13 -4.44 20.90
N PHE A 9 45.36 -5.75 20.93
CA PHE A 9 44.47 -6.71 20.26
C PHE A 9 43.20 -7.01 21.06
N VAL A 10 43.30 -6.98 22.40
CA VAL A 10 42.14 -7.21 23.29
C VAL A 10 41.17 -6.01 23.28
N LEU A 11 41.69 -4.78 23.09
CA LEU A 11 40.85 -3.59 23.05
C LEU A 11 40.02 -3.47 21.75
N SER A 12 40.55 -3.94 20.61
CA SER A 12 39.81 -3.95 19.34
C SER A 12 38.70 -5.00 19.27
N LEU A 13 38.81 -6.12 20.00
CA LEU A 13 37.78 -7.17 20.01
C LEU A 13 36.55 -6.77 20.85
N ALA A 14 36.74 -5.97 21.90
CA ALA A 14 35.64 -5.50 22.75
C ALA A 14 34.73 -4.47 22.05
N CYS A 15 35.26 -3.68 21.10
CA CYS A 15 34.46 -2.72 20.33
C CYS A 15 33.59 -3.38 19.25
N LEU A 16 33.90 -4.59 18.80
CA LEU A 16 33.08 -5.31 17.81
C LEU A 16 31.85 -6.00 18.43
N ALA A 17 31.88 -6.29 19.73
CA ALA A 17 30.78 -6.97 20.42
C ALA A 17 29.59 -6.04 20.74
N LEU A 18 29.78 -4.72 20.77
CA LEU A 18 28.74 -3.75 21.11
C LEU A 18 27.93 -3.25 19.91
N SER A 19 28.37 -3.54 18.68
CA SER A 19 27.72 -3.07 17.46
C SER A 19 26.67 -4.04 16.90
N ALA A 20 26.45 -5.19 17.54
CA ALA A 20 25.69 -6.31 16.96
C ALA A 20 24.23 -6.45 17.43
N CYS A 21 23.74 -5.57 18.32
CA CYS A 21 22.36 -5.64 18.86
C CYS A 21 21.53 -4.39 18.55
N SER A 22 21.53 -3.93 17.29
CA SER A 22 20.44 -3.05 16.85
C SER A 22 19.17 -3.88 16.63
N PRO A 23 18.00 -3.45 17.12
CA PRO A 23 16.74 -4.11 16.81
C PRO A 23 16.61 -4.30 15.31
N SER A 24 16.30 -5.52 14.88
CA SER A 24 16.04 -5.78 13.46
C SER A 24 14.83 -4.97 13.01
N ASP A 25 14.95 -4.29 11.88
CA ASP A 25 13.84 -3.54 11.29
C ASP A 25 12.68 -4.50 10.97
N PRO A 26 11.51 -4.35 11.61
CA PRO A 26 10.40 -5.29 11.45
C PRO A 26 9.87 -5.31 10.00
N LEU A 27 10.06 -4.24 9.22
CA LEU A 27 9.66 -4.20 7.81
C LEU A 27 10.54 -5.08 6.91
N LYS A 28 11.70 -5.51 7.39
CA LYS A 28 12.62 -6.42 6.67
C LYS A 28 12.38 -7.90 7.01
N LYS A 29 11.44 -8.21 7.91
CA LYS A 29 11.07 -9.60 8.19
C LYS A 29 10.39 -10.21 6.96
N THR A 30 10.78 -11.43 6.64
CA THR A 30 10.21 -12.21 5.54
C THR A 30 8.86 -12.79 5.97
N VAL A 31 7.88 -12.74 5.08
CA VAL A 31 6.57 -13.37 5.20
C VAL A 31 6.71 -14.84 4.82
N HIS A 32 6.22 -15.72 5.68
CA HIS A 32 6.08 -17.15 5.39
C HIS A 32 4.60 -17.44 5.14
N ALA A 33 4.27 -17.79 3.91
CA ALA A 33 2.90 -17.93 3.42
C ALA A 33 2.74 -19.10 2.43
N ASP A 34 3.58 -20.13 2.52
CA ASP A 34 3.48 -21.37 1.72
C ASP A 34 2.08 -22.01 1.78
N SER A 35 1.39 -21.86 2.92
CA SER A 35 0.01 -22.24 3.12
C SER A 35 -0.70 -21.25 4.05
N GLN A 36 -2.03 -21.33 4.13
CA GLN A 36 -2.80 -20.51 5.08
C GLN A 36 -2.38 -20.78 6.53
N VAL A 37 -2.06 -22.02 6.88
CA VAL A 37 -1.62 -22.39 8.23
C VAL A 37 -0.26 -21.77 8.55
N ASP A 38 0.69 -21.83 7.60
CA ASP A 38 2.02 -21.23 7.78
C ASP A 38 1.92 -19.70 7.91
N PHE A 39 1.03 -19.07 7.13
CA PHE A 39 0.76 -17.65 7.23
C PHE A 39 0.19 -17.25 8.60
N ASP A 40 -0.79 -18.00 9.12
CA ASP A 40 -1.38 -17.73 10.43
C ASP A 40 -0.36 -17.93 11.56
N MET A 41 0.49 -18.97 11.48
CA MET A 41 1.60 -19.19 12.42
C MET A 41 2.61 -18.04 12.36
N TRP A 42 3.02 -17.63 11.16
CA TRP A 42 3.93 -16.51 10.94
C TRP A 42 3.39 -15.21 11.54
N ARG A 43 2.10 -14.92 11.37
CA ARG A 43 1.47 -13.74 11.99
C ARG A 43 1.56 -13.78 13.51
N GLY A 44 1.40 -14.96 14.11
CA GLY A 44 1.58 -15.17 15.55
C GLY A 44 3.01 -14.86 16.02
N ASP A 45 4.00 -15.33 15.27
CA ASP A 45 5.42 -15.16 15.61
C ASP A 45 5.91 -13.71 15.47
N VAL A 46 5.44 -13.00 14.43
CA VAL A 46 5.83 -11.60 14.14
C VAL A 46 4.94 -10.58 14.85
N GLY A 47 3.86 -11.02 15.50
CA GLY A 47 2.84 -10.20 16.15
C GLY A 47 3.38 -9.06 17.01
N TYR A 48 4.45 -9.32 17.77
CA TYR A 48 5.03 -8.36 18.72
C TYR A 48 6.04 -7.38 18.11
N ASP A 49 6.48 -7.62 16.88
CA ASP A 49 7.50 -6.78 16.24
C ASP A 49 6.92 -5.61 15.44
N LEU A 50 5.67 -5.74 14.99
CA LEU A 50 4.96 -4.71 14.23
C LEU A 50 4.11 -3.84 15.15
N THR A 51 4.18 -2.54 14.94
CA THR A 51 3.25 -1.59 15.58
C THR A 51 1.82 -1.81 15.08
N PRO A 52 0.79 -1.38 15.84
CA PRO A 52 -0.61 -1.47 15.38
C PRO A 52 -0.85 -0.82 14.02
N LYS A 53 -0.14 0.28 13.72
CA LYS A 53 -0.22 0.94 12.41
C LYS A 53 0.36 0.07 11.31
N GLN A 54 1.52 -0.55 11.52
CA GLN A 54 2.15 -1.41 10.52
C GLN A 54 1.30 -2.66 10.24
N TRP A 55 0.67 -3.23 11.27
CA TRP A 55 -0.29 -4.32 11.11
C TRP A 55 -1.48 -3.90 10.24
N LYS A 56 -2.05 -2.73 10.53
CA LYS A 56 -3.14 -2.18 9.72
C LYS A 56 -2.72 -1.97 8.26
N ASP A 57 -1.58 -1.33 8.03
CA ASP A 57 -1.06 -1.09 6.67
C ASP A 57 -0.81 -2.42 5.92
N PHE A 58 -0.31 -3.45 6.61
CA PHE A 58 -0.09 -4.79 6.04
C PHE A 58 -1.40 -5.50 5.70
N ASP A 59 -2.39 -5.45 6.60
CA ASP A 59 -3.69 -6.08 6.38
C ASP A 59 -4.46 -5.40 5.24
N GLU A 60 -4.42 -4.06 5.17
CA GLU A 60 -4.99 -3.30 4.04
C GLU A 60 -4.30 -3.67 2.73
N ALA A 61 -2.97 -3.79 2.72
CA ALA A 61 -2.22 -4.21 1.53
C ALA A 61 -2.60 -5.62 1.06
N VAL A 62 -2.75 -6.58 1.99
CA VAL A 62 -3.23 -7.93 1.66
C VAL A 62 -4.62 -7.89 1.05
N GLN A 63 -5.54 -7.07 1.57
CA GLN A 63 -6.89 -6.96 0.99
C GLN A 63 -6.87 -6.33 -0.42
N GLU A 64 -6.05 -5.31 -0.66
CA GLU A 64 -5.91 -4.71 -2.00
C GLU A 64 -5.31 -5.70 -3.01
N LEU A 65 -4.37 -6.56 -2.60
CA LEU A 65 -3.87 -7.65 -3.45
C LEU A 65 -4.98 -8.64 -3.81
N LYS A 66 -5.80 -9.06 -2.84
CA LYS A 66 -6.96 -9.94 -3.09
C LYS A 66 -7.97 -9.29 -4.04
N LEU A 67 -8.22 -8.00 -3.87
CA LEU A 67 -9.10 -7.23 -4.76
C LEU A 67 -8.53 -7.17 -6.18
N ALA A 68 -7.22 -6.92 -6.34
CA ALA A 68 -6.56 -6.92 -7.64
C ALA A 68 -6.67 -8.29 -8.35
N ILE A 69 -6.42 -9.39 -7.64
CA ILE A 69 -6.56 -10.76 -8.16
C ILE A 69 -8.00 -11.02 -8.64
N GLN A 70 -9.00 -10.52 -7.92
CA GLN A 70 -10.41 -10.65 -8.29
C GLN A 70 -10.77 -9.82 -9.54
N ILE A 71 -10.32 -8.57 -9.60
CA ILE A 71 -10.57 -7.65 -10.72
C ILE A 71 -9.90 -8.15 -12.00
N ASP A 72 -8.65 -8.61 -11.89
CA ASP A 72 -7.87 -9.10 -13.02
C ASP A 72 -8.24 -10.55 -13.41
N HIS A 73 -9.22 -11.16 -12.73
CA HIS A 73 -9.70 -12.53 -12.94
C HIS A 73 -8.59 -13.60 -12.94
N THR A 74 -7.50 -13.36 -12.19
CA THR A 74 -6.36 -14.29 -12.13
C THR A 74 -6.72 -15.58 -11.40
N ALA A 75 -7.63 -15.49 -10.43
CA ALA A 75 -8.24 -16.63 -9.76
C ALA A 75 -9.74 -16.41 -9.56
N SER A 76 -10.48 -17.50 -9.35
CA SER A 76 -11.93 -17.46 -9.08
C SER A 76 -12.27 -18.23 -7.81
N GLY A 77 -13.30 -17.75 -7.10
CA GLY A 77 -13.69 -18.26 -5.79
C GLY A 77 -12.75 -17.81 -4.66
N GLY A 78 -13.28 -17.73 -3.43
CA GLY A 78 -12.51 -17.23 -2.28
C GLY A 78 -11.21 -17.99 -2.03
N ALA A 79 -11.26 -19.33 -2.06
CA ALA A 79 -10.07 -20.17 -1.84
C ALA A 79 -9.00 -20.00 -2.93
N GLY A 80 -9.39 -19.78 -4.19
CA GLY A 80 -8.45 -19.54 -5.29
C GLY A 80 -7.75 -18.19 -5.14
N VAL A 81 -8.51 -17.15 -4.81
CA VAL A 81 -7.96 -15.81 -4.54
C VAL A 81 -6.98 -15.84 -3.37
N ASP A 82 -7.35 -16.52 -2.28
CA ASP A 82 -6.50 -16.65 -1.09
C ASP A 82 -5.20 -17.38 -1.41
N ALA A 83 -5.26 -18.51 -2.14
CA ALA A 83 -4.07 -19.26 -2.53
C ALA A 83 -3.13 -18.45 -3.45
N THR A 84 -3.68 -17.73 -4.43
CA THR A 84 -2.88 -16.86 -5.31
C THR A 84 -2.24 -15.73 -4.53
N MET A 85 -2.98 -15.07 -3.62
CA MET A 85 -2.45 -14.01 -2.78
C MET A 85 -1.30 -14.51 -1.90
N LEU A 86 -1.47 -15.66 -1.24
CA LEU A 86 -0.44 -16.27 -0.40
C LEU A 86 0.84 -16.55 -1.20
N GLN A 87 0.70 -17.10 -2.42
CA GLN A 87 1.82 -17.34 -3.33
C GLN A 87 2.54 -16.04 -3.75
N GLU A 88 1.81 -14.94 -3.94
CA GLU A 88 2.40 -13.65 -4.31
C GLU A 88 3.24 -13.02 -3.19
N ILE A 89 2.80 -13.19 -1.92
CA ILE A 89 3.45 -12.58 -0.77
C ILE A 89 4.51 -13.46 -0.10
N ASP A 90 4.50 -14.77 -0.36
CA ASP A 90 5.48 -15.69 0.22
C ASP A 90 6.92 -15.29 -0.15
N GLY A 91 7.80 -15.34 0.85
CA GLY A 91 9.21 -14.97 0.71
C GLY A 91 9.46 -13.47 0.51
N LYS A 92 8.41 -12.62 0.48
CA LYS A 92 8.56 -11.15 0.45
C LYS A 92 8.78 -10.60 1.85
N THR A 93 9.38 -9.42 1.96
CA THR A 93 9.43 -8.73 3.25
C THR A 93 8.10 -8.05 3.55
N VAL A 94 7.79 -7.81 4.83
CA VAL A 94 6.59 -7.05 5.25
C VAL A 94 6.49 -5.71 4.50
N GLY A 95 7.59 -4.96 4.42
CA GLY A 95 7.62 -3.69 3.68
C GLY A 95 7.37 -3.86 2.19
N ALA A 96 7.84 -4.96 1.58
CA ALA A 96 7.55 -5.24 0.17
C ALA A 96 6.07 -5.54 -0.06
N VAL A 97 5.43 -6.34 0.80
CA VAL A 97 3.98 -6.63 0.70
C VAL A 97 3.15 -5.35 0.84
N ILE A 98 3.49 -4.49 1.80
CA ILE A 98 2.80 -3.20 1.98
C ILE A 98 2.89 -2.36 0.69
N ARG A 99 4.08 -2.27 0.08
CA ARG A 99 4.27 -1.52 -1.17
C ARG A 99 3.48 -2.11 -2.32
N MET A 100 3.49 -3.44 -2.48
CA MET A 100 2.71 -4.12 -3.51
C MET A 100 1.21 -3.79 -3.39
N GLY A 101 0.65 -3.85 -2.17
CA GLY A 101 -0.75 -3.48 -1.94
C GLY A 101 -1.03 -2.00 -2.21
N LEU A 102 -0.14 -1.09 -1.79
CA LEU A 102 -0.27 0.34 -2.07
C LEU A 102 -0.15 0.67 -3.57
N GLU A 103 0.65 -0.07 -4.33
CA GLU A 103 0.74 0.08 -5.79
C GLU A 103 -0.56 -0.36 -6.49
N GLN A 104 -1.19 -1.46 -6.04
CA GLN A 104 -2.50 -1.87 -6.53
C GLN A 104 -3.58 -0.85 -6.14
N GLU A 105 -3.53 -0.34 -4.91
CA GLU A 105 -4.42 0.72 -4.47
C GLU A 105 -4.24 1.97 -5.34
N LEU A 106 -3.00 2.37 -5.63
CA LEU A 106 -2.70 3.52 -6.47
C LEU A 106 -3.29 3.35 -7.88
N LYS A 107 -3.12 2.17 -8.49
CA LYS A 107 -3.70 1.83 -9.80
C LYS A 107 -5.23 1.99 -9.77
N ARG A 108 -5.88 1.43 -8.74
CA ARG A 108 -7.34 1.51 -8.56
C ARG A 108 -7.83 2.94 -8.37
N VAL A 109 -7.26 3.69 -7.44
CA VAL A 109 -7.70 5.07 -7.15
C VAL A 109 -7.37 6.04 -8.29
N THR A 110 -6.32 5.77 -9.08
CA THR A 110 -6.03 6.53 -10.30
C THR A 110 -7.16 6.35 -11.32
N SER A 111 -7.60 5.10 -11.58
CA SER A 111 -8.74 4.84 -12.47
C SER A 111 -10.02 5.54 -11.99
N VAL A 112 -10.30 5.52 -10.69
CA VAL A 112 -11.47 6.19 -10.10
C VAL A 112 -11.37 7.72 -10.24
N LEU A 113 -10.18 8.28 -10.06
CA LEU A 113 -9.94 9.70 -10.21
C LEU A 113 -10.14 10.14 -11.67
N ASP A 114 -9.58 9.40 -12.62
CA ASP A 114 -9.67 9.73 -14.05
C ASP A 114 -11.14 9.64 -14.52
N GLU A 115 -11.88 8.61 -14.11
CA GLU A 115 -13.33 8.49 -14.38
C GLU A 115 -14.14 9.65 -13.77
N ALA A 116 -13.82 10.06 -12.54
CA ALA A 116 -14.49 11.20 -11.90
C ALA A 116 -14.19 12.54 -12.62
N GLU A 117 -12.95 12.73 -13.09
CA GLU A 117 -12.56 13.90 -13.88
C GLU A 117 -13.30 13.94 -15.23
N ASP A 118 -13.45 12.79 -15.87
CA ASP A 118 -14.16 12.61 -17.14
C ASP A 118 -15.65 12.93 -17.00
N HIS A 119 -16.31 12.37 -15.98
CA HIS A 119 -17.71 12.64 -15.69
C HIS A 119 -17.99 14.13 -15.40
N VAL A 120 -17.10 14.81 -14.67
CA VAL A 120 -17.20 16.27 -14.45
C VAL A 120 -17.03 17.03 -15.77
N ARG A 121 -16.05 16.63 -16.59
CA ARG A 121 -15.77 17.26 -17.89
C ARG A 121 -16.95 17.12 -18.83
N GLU A 122 -17.55 15.94 -18.95
CA GLU A 122 -18.72 15.69 -19.79
C GLU A 122 -19.94 16.49 -19.32
N ASN A 123 -20.27 16.45 -18.03
CA ASN A 123 -21.44 17.14 -17.50
C ASN A 123 -21.30 18.67 -17.41
N SER A 124 -20.07 19.19 -17.46
CA SER A 124 -19.84 20.64 -17.60
C SER A 124 -20.37 21.20 -18.93
N ARG A 125 -20.50 20.36 -19.96
CA ARG A 125 -21.00 20.74 -21.29
C ARG A 125 -22.52 20.73 -21.39
N LEU A 126 -23.20 20.03 -20.49
CA LEU A 126 -24.67 19.97 -20.48
C LEU A 126 -25.26 21.36 -20.20
N ARG A 127 -26.32 21.68 -20.94
CA ARG A 127 -27.14 22.88 -20.81
C ARG A 127 -28.59 22.44 -20.76
N THR A 128 -29.38 23.07 -19.92
CA THR A 128 -30.83 22.83 -19.84
C THR A 128 -31.55 23.79 -20.77
N GLU A 129 -32.76 23.42 -21.16
CA GLU A 129 -33.61 24.31 -21.96
C GLU A 129 -33.97 25.57 -21.17
N PRO A 130 -34.06 26.75 -21.82
CA PRO A 130 -34.51 27.96 -21.15
C PRO A 130 -35.89 27.80 -20.52
N GLY A 131 -36.01 28.05 -19.22
CA GLY A 131 -37.26 27.96 -18.47
C GLY A 131 -37.55 26.59 -17.84
N ASP A 132 -36.76 25.55 -18.13
CA ASP A 132 -36.89 24.25 -17.47
C ASP A 132 -36.11 24.23 -16.15
N GLN A 133 -36.76 24.72 -15.09
CA GLN A 133 -36.19 24.78 -13.74
C GLN A 133 -35.92 23.39 -13.16
N ALA A 134 -36.77 22.40 -13.44
CA ALA A 134 -36.62 21.06 -12.88
C ALA A 134 -35.35 20.37 -13.41
N SER A 135 -35.08 20.51 -14.71
CA SER A 135 -33.82 20.02 -15.29
C SER A 135 -32.61 20.78 -14.76
N ALA A 136 -32.74 22.09 -14.52
CA ALA A 136 -31.65 22.92 -13.96
C ALA A 136 -31.28 22.47 -12.54
N ASP A 137 -32.26 22.24 -11.69
CA ASP A 137 -32.07 21.78 -10.31
C ASP A 137 -31.42 20.38 -10.29
N ARG A 138 -31.93 19.44 -11.10
CA ARG A 138 -31.35 18.10 -11.23
C ARG A 138 -29.89 18.15 -11.72
N LEU A 139 -29.59 18.99 -12.70
CA LEU A 139 -28.22 19.15 -13.20
C LEU A 139 -27.29 19.75 -12.13
N ALA A 140 -27.79 20.68 -11.31
CA ALA A 140 -27.03 21.22 -10.18
C ALA A 140 -26.73 20.15 -9.13
N GLU A 141 -27.70 19.29 -8.79
CA GLU A 141 -27.50 18.16 -7.87
C GLU A 141 -26.46 17.17 -8.38
N ILE A 142 -26.55 16.78 -9.65
CA ILE A 142 -25.56 15.90 -10.29
C ILE A 142 -24.16 16.51 -10.21
N ARG A 143 -24.01 17.80 -10.55
CA ARG A 143 -22.72 18.50 -10.47
C ARG A 143 -22.18 18.55 -9.04
N ALA A 144 -23.04 18.79 -8.05
CA ALA A 144 -22.65 18.79 -6.64
C ALA A 144 -22.18 17.39 -6.19
N GLN A 145 -22.86 16.32 -6.61
CA GLN A 145 -22.45 14.95 -6.34
C GLN A 145 -21.10 14.62 -7.00
N GLN A 146 -20.93 14.96 -8.27
CA GLN A 146 -19.68 14.74 -9.00
C GLN A 146 -18.50 15.51 -8.40
N ALA A 147 -18.71 16.75 -7.95
CA ALA A 147 -17.69 17.52 -7.25
C ALA A 147 -17.25 16.82 -5.95
N ARG A 148 -18.17 16.23 -5.20
CA ARG A 148 -17.85 15.45 -3.99
C ARG A 148 -17.06 14.18 -4.33
N MET A 149 -17.48 13.43 -5.35
CA MET A 149 -16.78 12.23 -5.80
C MET A 149 -15.34 12.56 -6.25
N LEU A 150 -15.18 13.61 -7.05
CA LEU A 150 -13.87 14.07 -7.51
C LEU A 150 -12.97 14.51 -6.34
N ALA A 151 -13.52 15.24 -5.37
CA ALA A 151 -12.76 15.65 -4.18
C ALA A 151 -12.30 14.44 -3.36
N GLN A 152 -13.16 13.44 -3.18
CA GLN A 152 -12.82 12.19 -2.48
C GLN A 152 -11.72 11.42 -3.22
N ALA A 153 -11.87 11.21 -4.53
CA ALA A 153 -10.88 10.50 -5.34
C ALA A 153 -9.50 11.18 -5.31
N LYS A 154 -9.46 12.53 -5.33
CA LYS A 154 -8.22 13.30 -5.16
C LYS A 154 -7.59 13.10 -3.78
N ALA A 155 -8.39 13.09 -2.72
CA ALA A 155 -7.91 12.86 -1.37
C ALA A 155 -7.33 11.44 -1.21
N ASP A 156 -8.01 10.44 -1.77
CA ASP A 156 -7.54 9.05 -1.74
C ASP A 156 -6.24 8.88 -2.53
N TYR A 157 -6.17 9.43 -3.76
CA TYR A 157 -4.93 9.45 -4.54
C TYR A 157 -3.78 10.09 -3.77
N ALA A 158 -4.00 11.28 -3.19
CA ALA A 158 -2.97 11.98 -2.42
C ALA A 158 -2.52 11.19 -1.18
N ARG A 159 -3.44 10.51 -0.49
CA ARG A 159 -3.12 9.63 0.65
C ARG A 159 -2.21 8.48 0.21
N VAL A 160 -2.56 7.76 -0.84
CA VAL A 160 -1.78 6.60 -1.32
C VAL A 160 -0.38 7.04 -1.76
N VAL A 161 -0.28 8.15 -2.49
CA VAL A 161 1.01 8.74 -2.89
C VAL A 161 1.86 9.11 -1.67
N ALA A 162 1.26 9.66 -0.61
CA ALA A 162 1.99 9.97 0.62
C ALA A 162 2.49 8.71 1.33
N LEU A 163 1.69 7.65 1.38
CA LEU A 163 2.08 6.36 1.97
C LEU A 163 3.21 5.69 1.18
N LEU A 164 3.12 5.66 -0.15
CA LEU A 164 4.19 5.11 -1.00
C LEU A 164 5.52 5.84 -0.79
N LYS A 165 5.52 7.16 -0.62
CA LYS A 165 6.74 7.92 -0.28
C LYS A 165 7.36 7.52 1.06
N ILE A 166 6.55 7.09 2.03
CA ILE A 166 7.07 6.59 3.32
C ILE A 166 7.80 5.26 3.12
N TYR A 167 7.27 4.38 2.26
CA TYR A 167 7.78 3.00 2.10
C TYR A 167 8.83 2.84 0.98
N GLU A 168 8.79 3.65 -0.08
CA GLU A 168 9.78 3.67 -1.18
C GLU A 168 10.88 4.72 -0.97
N GLY A 169 10.65 5.66 -0.06
CA GLY A 169 11.57 6.75 0.25
C GLY A 169 11.27 8.04 -0.53
N PRO A 170 12.02 9.12 -0.22
CA PRO A 170 11.67 10.49 -0.63
C PRO A 170 11.80 10.76 -2.13
N ASN A 171 12.54 9.93 -2.87
CA ASN A 171 12.77 10.09 -4.30
C ASN A 171 11.72 9.38 -5.16
N TRP A 172 10.79 8.64 -4.56
CA TRP A 172 9.73 7.98 -5.30
C TRP A 172 8.74 9.01 -5.87
N THR A 173 8.44 8.88 -7.16
CA THR A 173 7.46 9.69 -7.88
C THR A 173 6.37 8.79 -8.43
N PRO A 174 5.08 9.16 -8.30
CA PRO A 174 4.01 8.38 -8.89
C PRO A 174 4.15 8.32 -10.42
N PRO A 175 3.71 7.22 -11.06
CA PRO A 175 3.64 7.15 -12.50
C PRO A 175 2.76 8.27 -13.07
N ALA A 176 3.07 8.71 -14.29
CA ALA A 176 2.23 9.68 -14.99
C ALA A 176 0.83 9.09 -15.20
N ARG A 177 -0.21 9.91 -15.00
CA ARG A 177 -1.60 9.54 -15.32
C ARG A 177 -1.81 9.65 -16.84
N HIS A 178 -2.62 8.75 -17.39
CA HIS A 178 -2.88 8.63 -18.82
C HIS A 178 -4.05 9.50 -19.27
#